data_AF-A0A1D1ZNB5-F1
#
_entry.id   AF-A0A1D1ZNB5-F1
#
_cell.length_a   1.000
_cell.length_b   1.000
_cell.length_c   1.000
_cell.angle_alpha   90.00
_cell.angle_beta   90.00
_cell.angle_gamma   90.00
#
_symmetry.space_group_name_H-M   'P 1'
#
loop_
_entity.id
_entity.type
_entity.pdbx_description
1 polymer ?
#
loop_
_entity_poly.entity_id
_entity_poly.type
_entity_poly.pdbx_seq_one_letter_code
_entity_poly.pdbx_strand_id
1 'polypeptide(L)'
;MQAISSLTLRPCLAFQSTRACPAGPRRFSRVVRAAAEPRQQAIQPINGDPYIGMLETPVTSSPLVAGFLSNLPAYRIGVSPLQRGVEIGLTHGFFLVGPFIKLGPLRNIPGVAEQAGSLSGAGLVLILAVCLSIYGKSTFQGDGPEVGVKTLSGRSISRDPLQSADGWDNFAAGWLVGGLSGVGWAYVCTQILPFYR
;
A
#
# COMPACT_ATOMS: atom_id res chain seq x y z
N MET A 1 -30.64 10.59 77.69
CA MET A 1 -31.23 9.55 78.58
C MET A 1 -30.90 8.21 77.94
N GLN A 2 -29.73 7.62 78.17
CA GLN A 2 -29.36 6.80 79.35
C GLN A 2 -30.43 5.76 79.72
N ALA A 3 -30.12 4.48 79.48
CA ALA A 3 -30.18 3.33 80.42
C ALA A 3 -30.24 2.03 79.59
N ILE A 4 -29.27 1.11 79.55
CA ILE A 4 -28.57 0.29 80.58
C ILE A 4 -28.92 -1.21 80.34
N SER A 5 -27.87 -1.97 80.01
CA SER A 5 -27.47 -3.33 80.45
C SER A 5 -28.48 -4.41 80.84
N SER A 6 -28.28 -5.64 80.37
CA SER A 6 -27.51 -6.71 81.06
C SER A 6 -27.73 -8.09 80.39
N LEU A 7 -26.66 -8.82 80.00
CA LEU A 7 -26.13 -10.07 80.60
C LEU A 7 -27.19 -11.22 80.72
N THR A 8 -26.98 -12.50 80.39
CA THR A 8 -25.81 -13.34 80.08
C THR A 8 -26.31 -14.77 79.76
N LEU A 9 -25.38 -15.64 79.31
CA LEU A 9 -25.30 -17.11 79.48
C LEU A 9 -25.50 -17.98 78.22
N ARG A 10 -24.35 -18.29 77.58
CA ARG A 10 -23.96 -19.68 77.22
C ARG A 10 -23.56 -20.42 78.52
N PRO A 11 -23.42 -21.77 78.59
CA PRO A 11 -23.15 -22.73 77.50
C PRO A 11 -23.88 -24.09 77.62
N CYS A 12 -23.83 -24.94 76.58
CA CYS A 12 -23.57 -26.36 76.81
C CYS A 12 -23.10 -27.06 75.53
N LEU A 13 -22.02 -27.81 75.67
CA LEU A 13 -21.34 -28.60 74.66
C LEU A 13 -22.18 -29.83 74.32
N ALA A 14 -22.40 -30.09 73.03
CA ALA A 14 -22.77 -31.41 72.54
C ALA A 14 -21.75 -31.84 71.49
N PHE A 15 -20.91 -32.75 71.95
CA PHE A 15 -19.89 -33.51 71.26
C PHE A 15 -20.58 -34.58 70.41
N GLN A 16 -20.31 -34.68 69.10
CA GLN A 16 -20.09 -35.98 68.46
C GLN A 16 -19.68 -35.93 66.97
N SER A 17 -18.55 -36.59 66.73
CA SER A 17 -18.24 -37.49 65.62
C SER A 17 -18.12 -36.89 64.21
N THR A 18 -16.97 -36.27 63.94
CA THR A 18 -16.42 -36.20 62.59
C THR A 18 -16.07 -37.62 62.12
N ARG A 19 -16.90 -38.23 61.28
CA ARG A 19 -16.48 -39.38 60.47
C ARG A 19 -15.50 -38.88 59.42
N ALA A 20 -14.23 -39.25 59.57
CA ALA A 20 -13.24 -39.04 58.54
C ALA A 20 -13.54 -39.99 57.36
N CYS A 21 -14.00 -39.43 56.23
CA CYS A 21 -13.94 -40.12 54.94
C CYS A 21 -12.47 -40.29 54.54
N PRO A 22 -12.02 -41.50 54.14
CA PRO A 22 -10.68 -41.65 53.61
C PRO A 22 -10.61 -40.89 52.27
N ALA A 23 -9.77 -39.86 52.24
CA ALA A 23 -9.46 -39.14 51.02
C ALA A 23 -8.66 -40.08 50.10
N GLY A 24 -9.35 -40.69 49.12
CA GLY A 24 -8.69 -41.37 48.01
C GLY A 24 -7.77 -40.38 47.27
N PRO A 25 -6.67 -40.85 46.66
CA PRO A 25 -5.69 -39.97 46.05
C PRO A 25 -6.37 -39.11 44.98
N ARG A 26 -6.41 -37.79 45.22
CA ARG A 26 -6.91 -36.82 44.23
C ARG A 26 -5.97 -36.87 43.03
N ARG A 27 -6.36 -37.62 42.00
CA ARG A 27 -5.71 -37.59 40.69
C ARG A 27 -5.89 -36.17 40.15
N PHE A 28 -4.87 -35.35 40.29
CA PHE A 28 -4.79 -34.09 39.55
C PHE A 28 -4.69 -34.44 38.07
N SER A 29 -5.83 -34.49 37.37
CA SER A 29 -5.84 -34.51 35.92
C SER A 29 -5.43 -33.12 35.45
N ARG A 30 -4.13 -32.94 35.21
CA ARG A 30 -3.64 -31.78 34.47
C ARG A 30 -4.14 -31.94 33.04
N VAL A 31 -5.24 -31.28 32.70
CA VAL A 31 -5.64 -31.10 31.30
C VAL A 31 -4.60 -30.17 30.69
N VAL A 32 -3.55 -30.77 30.13
CA VAL A 32 -2.64 -30.07 29.23
C VAL A 32 -3.47 -29.82 27.98
N ARG A 33 -4.08 -28.63 27.86
CA ARG A 33 -4.48 -28.14 26.55
C ARG A 33 -3.19 -28.12 25.74
N ALA A 34 -3.07 -29.03 24.77
CA ALA A 34 -2.08 -28.89 23.73
C ALA A 34 -2.35 -27.51 23.11
N ALA A 35 -1.47 -26.55 23.38
CA ALA A 35 -1.41 -25.37 22.55
C ALA A 35 -1.15 -25.92 21.15
N ALA A 36 -2.13 -25.78 20.26
CA ALA A 36 -1.93 -26.11 18.87
C ALA A 36 -0.73 -25.29 18.42
N GLU A 37 0.36 -25.97 18.06
CA GLU A 37 1.55 -25.36 17.47
C GLU A 37 1.07 -24.37 16.40
N PRO A 38 1.50 -23.10 16.43
CA PRO A 38 1.07 -22.12 15.46
C PRO A 38 1.57 -22.61 14.10
N ARG A 39 0.67 -23.20 13.31
CA ARG A 39 0.95 -23.59 11.93
C ARG A 39 1.41 -22.33 11.25
N GLN A 40 2.65 -22.30 10.77
CA GLN A 40 3.22 -21.13 10.12
C GLN A 40 2.34 -20.78 8.93
N GLN A 41 1.48 -19.78 9.10
CA GLN A 41 0.50 -19.39 8.11
C GLN A 41 1.04 -18.16 7.40
N ALA A 42 1.41 -18.36 6.14
CA ALA A 42 1.95 -17.32 5.29
C ALA A 42 0.92 -16.24 4.91
N ILE A 43 -0.37 -16.49 5.17
CA ILE A 43 -1.49 -15.61 4.85
C ILE A 43 -2.16 -15.19 6.16
N GLN A 44 -2.11 -13.90 6.47
CA GLN A 44 -2.64 -13.34 7.70
C GLN A 44 -3.63 -12.20 7.38
N PRO A 45 -4.60 -11.91 8.26
CA PRO A 45 -5.42 -10.71 8.13
C PRO A 45 -4.56 -9.44 8.27
N ILE A 46 -4.92 -8.38 7.55
CA ILE A 46 -4.23 -7.09 7.61
C ILE A 46 -4.23 -6.53 9.04
N ASN A 47 -3.03 -6.23 9.55
CA ASN A 47 -2.82 -5.76 10.92
C ASN A 47 -3.47 -6.63 12.02
N GLY A 48 -3.75 -7.91 11.74
CA GLY A 48 -4.43 -8.81 12.67
C GLY A 48 -5.96 -8.62 12.75
N ASP A 49 -6.56 -7.72 11.96
CA ASP A 49 -8.01 -7.46 11.95
C ASP A 49 -8.71 -8.20 10.78
N PRO A 50 -9.53 -9.22 11.07
CA PRO A 50 -10.23 -9.99 10.04
C PRO A 50 -11.46 -9.29 9.43
N TYR A 51 -11.84 -8.10 9.91
CA TYR A 51 -13.02 -7.37 9.41
C TYR A 51 -12.70 -6.42 8.25
N ILE A 52 -11.43 -6.29 7.88
CA ILE A 52 -10.97 -5.51 6.74
C ILE A 52 -10.82 -6.45 5.53
N GLY A 53 -11.35 -6.05 4.37
CA GLY A 53 -11.33 -6.84 3.13
C GLY A 53 -9.96 -6.96 2.45
N MET A 54 -8.88 -7.20 3.19
CA MET A 54 -7.51 -7.37 2.68
C MET A 54 -6.72 -8.39 3.51
N LEU A 55 -5.86 -9.17 2.83
CA LEU A 55 -5.00 -10.20 3.44
C LEU A 55 -3.53 -9.87 3.21
N GLU A 56 -2.72 -10.04 4.25
CA GLU A 56 -1.26 -10.02 4.19
C GLU A 56 -0.78 -11.34 3.61
N THR A 57 -0.34 -11.29 2.36
CA THR A 57 0.24 -12.40 1.63
C THR A 57 1.72 -12.11 1.35
N PRO A 58 2.54 -13.12 1.00
CA PRO A 58 3.92 -12.89 0.59
C PRO A 58 4.07 -11.96 -0.62
N VAL A 59 3.00 -11.77 -1.42
CA VAL A 59 3.00 -10.85 -2.57
C VAL A 59 2.71 -9.41 -2.12
N THR A 60 1.76 -9.22 -1.21
CA THR A 60 1.34 -7.88 -0.76
C THR A 60 2.26 -7.29 0.31
N SER A 61 2.85 -8.15 1.14
CA SER A 61 3.41 -7.76 2.44
C SER A 61 4.86 -8.21 2.65
N SER A 62 5.50 -8.72 1.58
CA SER A 62 6.93 -9.03 1.63
C SER A 62 7.75 -7.74 1.80
N PRO A 63 8.76 -7.73 2.68
CA PRO A 63 9.61 -6.57 2.90
C PRO A 63 10.34 -6.12 1.64
N LEU A 64 10.65 -7.05 0.72
CA LEU A 64 11.27 -6.73 -0.57
C LEU A 64 10.32 -5.93 -1.46
N VAL A 65 9.06 -6.39 -1.59
CA VAL A 65 8.04 -5.75 -2.44
C VAL A 65 7.63 -4.40 -1.86
N ALA A 66 7.39 -4.35 -0.55
CA ALA A 66 7.06 -3.10 0.14
C ALA A 66 8.20 -2.08 0.02
N GLY A 67 9.46 -2.52 0.15
CA GLY A 67 10.63 -1.67 -0.06
C GLY A 67 10.77 -1.16 -1.49
N PHE A 68 10.51 -2.01 -2.49
CA PHE A 68 10.51 -1.60 -3.89
C PHE A 68 9.42 -0.56 -4.18
N LEU A 69 8.16 -0.85 -3.82
CA LEU A 69 7.02 0.03 -4.06
C LEU A 69 7.13 1.38 -3.34
N SER A 70 7.68 1.39 -2.11
CA SER A 70 7.87 2.64 -1.36
C SER A 70 8.88 3.60 -2.01
N ASN A 71 9.80 3.06 -2.83
CA ASN A 71 10.80 3.86 -3.54
C ASN A 71 10.33 4.35 -4.91
N LEU A 72 9.22 3.80 -5.44
CA LEU A 72 8.67 4.24 -6.72
C LEU A 72 8.20 5.70 -6.66
N PRO A 73 8.34 6.47 -7.74
CA PRO A 73 7.93 7.87 -7.80
C PRO A 73 6.44 8.07 -7.49
N ALA A 74 5.58 7.07 -7.75
CA ALA A 74 4.15 7.14 -7.46
C ALA A 74 3.85 7.23 -5.95
N TYR A 75 4.58 6.49 -5.12
CA TYR A 75 4.33 6.39 -3.67
C TYR A 75 5.27 7.27 -2.83
N ARG A 76 6.19 7.98 -3.48
CA ARG A 76 7.21 8.80 -2.82
C ARG A 76 6.66 10.16 -2.37
N ILE A 77 6.02 10.20 -1.21
CA ILE A 77 5.37 11.40 -0.64
C ILE A 77 6.30 12.62 -0.42
N GLY A 78 7.61 12.42 -0.26
CA GLY A 78 8.57 13.49 0.06
C GLY A 78 9.06 14.31 -1.14
N VAL A 79 8.55 14.06 -2.35
CA VAL A 79 9.00 14.70 -3.58
C VAL A 79 7.86 15.49 -4.22
N SER A 80 8.20 16.60 -4.88
CA SER A 80 7.24 17.45 -5.59
C SER A 80 6.47 16.66 -6.67
N PRO A 81 5.16 16.92 -6.87
CA PRO A 81 4.38 16.27 -7.91
C PRO A 81 4.96 16.42 -9.32
N LEU A 82 5.59 17.55 -9.61
CA LEU A 82 6.26 17.82 -10.88
C LEU A 82 7.39 16.82 -11.17
N GLN A 83 8.30 16.62 -10.21
CA GLN A 83 9.42 15.69 -10.37
C GLN A 83 8.94 14.25 -10.54
N ARG A 84 7.90 13.85 -9.79
CA ARG A 84 7.26 12.54 -9.96
C ARG A 84 6.70 12.38 -11.38
N GLY A 85 6.01 13.40 -11.87
CA GLY A 85 5.47 13.44 -13.23
C GLY A 85 6.56 13.28 -14.28
N VAL A 86 7.71 13.95 -14.12
CA VAL A 86 8.84 13.83 -15.05
C VAL A 86 9.43 12.43 -15.06
N GLU A 87 9.69 11.82 -13.89
CA GLU A 87 10.27 10.47 -13.80
C GLU A 87 9.34 9.39 -14.38
N ILE A 88 8.05 9.50 -14.06
CA ILE A 88 7.02 8.59 -14.57
C ILE A 88 6.83 8.80 -16.07
N GLY A 89 6.72 10.05 -16.53
CA GLY A 89 6.62 10.40 -17.94
C GLY A 89 7.81 9.91 -18.75
N LEU A 90 9.03 10.11 -18.26
CA LEU A 90 10.27 9.69 -18.95
C LEU A 90 10.32 8.17 -19.15
N THR A 91 9.95 7.40 -18.13
CA THR A 91 9.92 5.94 -18.21
C THR A 91 8.88 5.46 -19.23
N HIS A 92 7.66 6.01 -19.18
CA HIS A 92 6.59 5.62 -20.09
C HIS A 92 6.84 6.10 -21.52
N GLY A 93 7.38 7.31 -21.71
CA GLY A 93 7.76 7.84 -23.02
C GLY A 93 8.84 6.99 -23.68
N PHE A 94 9.84 6.55 -22.92
CA PHE A 94 10.89 5.65 -23.42
C PHE A 94 10.32 4.27 -23.80
N PHE A 95 9.48 3.69 -22.94
CA PHE A 95 8.91 2.36 -23.15
C PHE A 95 7.92 2.31 -24.32
N LEU A 96 7.00 3.29 -24.41
CA LEU A 96 5.89 3.28 -25.37
C LEU A 96 6.35 3.39 -26.83
N VAL A 97 7.51 3.99 -27.09
CA VAL A 97 8.05 4.14 -28.45
C VAL A 97 8.44 2.79 -29.08
N GLY A 98 8.94 1.85 -28.26
CA GLY A 98 9.39 0.53 -28.72
C GLY A 98 8.38 -0.22 -29.59
N PRO A 99 7.14 -0.48 -29.13
CA PRO A 99 6.13 -1.18 -29.94
C PRO A 99 5.72 -0.39 -31.19
N PHE A 100 5.68 0.94 -31.17
CA PHE A 100 5.35 1.72 -32.38
C PHE A 100 6.42 1.64 -33.46
N ILE A 101 7.70 1.56 -33.07
CA ILE A 101 8.79 1.40 -34.05
C ILE A 101 8.77 -0.02 -34.64
N LYS A 102 8.67 -1.07 -33.81
CA LYS A 102 8.80 -2.46 -34.29
C LYS A 102 7.52 -3.08 -34.83
N LEU A 103 6.35 -2.73 -34.27
CA LEU A 103 5.05 -3.29 -34.64
C LEU A 103 4.15 -2.28 -35.37
N GLY A 104 4.67 -1.08 -35.67
CA GLY A 104 3.94 -0.06 -36.41
C GLY A 104 3.69 -0.43 -37.88
N PRO A 105 2.75 0.26 -38.54
CA PRO A 105 2.40 -0.01 -39.93
C PRO A 105 3.56 0.27 -40.90
N LEU A 106 4.45 1.19 -40.55
CA LEU A 106 5.59 1.64 -41.35
C LEU A 106 6.90 0.90 -41.02
N ARG A 107 6.84 -0.18 -40.21
CA ARG A 107 8.02 -0.92 -39.73
C ARG A 107 8.93 -1.50 -40.82
N ASN A 108 8.39 -1.77 -42.01
CA ASN A 108 9.11 -2.41 -43.11
C ASN A 108 9.73 -1.41 -44.08
N ILE A 109 9.49 -0.12 -43.92
CA ILE A 109 10.03 0.91 -44.82
C ILE A 109 11.35 1.43 -44.24
N PRO A 110 12.48 1.26 -44.95
CA PRO A 110 13.79 1.68 -44.44
C PRO A 110 13.85 3.20 -44.30
N GLY A 111 14.47 3.67 -43.20
CA GLY A 111 14.70 5.09 -42.95
C GLY A 111 13.51 5.90 -42.40
N VAL A 112 12.29 5.35 -42.39
CA VAL A 112 11.09 6.06 -41.90
C VAL A 112 10.44 5.42 -40.68
N ALA A 113 10.72 4.14 -40.39
CA ALA A 113 10.09 3.39 -39.30
C ALA A 113 10.29 4.05 -37.93
N GLU A 114 11.50 4.53 -37.65
CA GLU A 114 11.86 5.13 -36.35
C GLU A 114 11.24 6.51 -36.16
N GLN A 115 11.20 7.31 -37.23
CA GLN A 115 10.58 8.64 -37.24
C GLN A 115 9.06 8.52 -37.03
N ALA A 116 8.41 7.65 -37.79
CA ALA A 116 6.97 7.42 -37.69
C ALA A 116 6.58 6.81 -36.33
N GLY A 117 7.37 5.87 -35.81
CA GLY A 117 7.14 5.26 -34.51
C GLY A 117 7.31 6.26 -33.36
N SER A 118 8.34 7.11 -33.42
CA SER A 118 8.56 8.16 -32.40
C SER A 118 7.49 9.23 -32.44
N LEU A 119 7.03 9.64 -33.63
CA LEU A 119 5.92 10.61 -33.77
C LEU A 119 4.61 10.04 -33.22
N SER A 120 4.31 8.77 -33.52
CA SER A 120 3.12 8.09 -32.99
C SER A 120 3.19 7.92 -31.47
N GLY A 121 4.36 7.59 -30.93
CA GLY A 121 4.62 7.53 -29.48
C GLY A 121 4.43 8.88 -28.79
N ALA A 122 4.97 9.96 -29.36
CA ALA A 122 4.75 11.32 -28.86
C ALA A 122 3.27 11.71 -28.87
N GLY A 123 2.53 11.34 -29.94
CA GLY A 123 1.08 11.55 -30.01
C GLY A 123 0.32 10.83 -28.90
N LEU A 124 0.68 9.58 -28.61
CA LEU A 124 0.05 8.82 -27.52
C LEU A 124 0.35 9.42 -26.14
N VAL A 125 1.58 9.88 -25.90
CA VAL A 125 1.95 10.58 -24.65
C VAL A 125 1.10 11.85 -24.48
N LEU A 126 0.86 12.60 -25.55
CA LEU A 126 0.03 13.81 -25.53
C LEU A 126 -1.45 13.48 -25.23
N ILE A 127 -1.99 12.42 -25.82
CA ILE A 127 -3.35 11.95 -25.50
C ILE A 127 -3.45 11.56 -24.01
N LEU A 128 -2.47 10.84 -23.49
CA LEU A 128 -2.42 10.48 -22.06
C LEU A 128 -2.30 11.72 -21.17
N ALA A 129 -1.55 12.74 -21.57
CA ALA A 129 -1.47 14.00 -20.84
C ALA A 129 -2.84 14.69 -20.75
N VAL A 130 -3.61 14.71 -21.86
CA VAL A 130 -4.98 15.24 -21.87
C VAL A 130 -5.90 14.42 -20.95
N CYS A 131 -5.81 13.09 -20.99
CA CYS A 131 -6.56 12.21 -20.09
C CYS A 131 -6.24 12.51 -18.61
N LEU A 132 -4.96 12.72 -18.27
CA LEU A 132 -4.54 13.10 -16.93
C LEU A 132 -5.11 14.47 -16.53
N SER A 133 -5.11 15.46 -17.42
CA SER A 133 -5.72 16.77 -17.15
C SER A 133 -7.22 16.67 -16.91
N ILE A 134 -7.95 15.88 -17.71
CA ILE A 134 -9.39 15.63 -17.50
C ILE A 134 -9.64 14.94 -16.15
N TYR A 135 -8.81 13.96 -15.78
CA TYR A 135 -8.88 13.30 -14.48
C TYR A 135 -8.67 14.29 -13.34
N GLY A 136 -7.71 15.20 -13.46
CA GLY A 136 -7.45 16.24 -12.45
C GLY A 136 -8.67 17.13 -12.22
N LYS A 137 -9.28 17.63 -13.32
CA LYS A 137 -10.45 18.50 -13.26
C LYS A 137 -11.74 17.79 -12.82
N SER A 138 -11.86 16.49 -13.05
CA SER A 138 -13.04 15.71 -12.61
C SER A 138 -12.93 15.19 -11.19
N THR A 139 -11.71 14.88 -10.71
CA THR A 139 -11.50 14.27 -9.39
C THR A 139 -11.36 15.32 -8.29
N PHE A 140 -10.63 16.41 -8.54
CA PHE A 140 -10.29 17.41 -7.52
C PHE A 140 -11.20 18.64 -7.59
N GLN A 141 -12.51 18.41 -7.45
CA GLN A 141 -13.52 19.48 -7.43
C GLN A 141 -13.72 20.00 -6.00
N GLY A 142 -12.95 21.02 -5.61
CA GLY A 142 -13.07 21.73 -4.31
C GLY A 142 -12.03 21.34 -3.25
N ASP A 143 -12.11 21.98 -2.09
CA ASP A 143 -11.30 21.67 -0.91
C ASP A 143 -11.68 20.29 -0.37
N GLY A 144 -11.01 19.26 -0.89
CA GLY A 144 -11.26 17.88 -0.51
C GLY A 144 -11.03 17.65 0.99
N PRO A 145 -11.73 16.67 1.61
CA PRO A 145 -11.67 16.46 3.04
C PRO A 145 -10.22 16.24 3.52
N GLU A 146 -9.84 16.91 4.61
CA GLU A 146 -8.59 16.72 5.34
C GLU A 146 -8.56 15.33 6.01
N VAL A 147 -8.54 14.26 5.21
CA VAL A 147 -8.42 12.91 5.73
C VAL A 147 -6.96 12.68 6.08
N GLY A 148 -6.65 12.70 7.39
CA GLY A 148 -5.34 12.32 7.89
C GLY A 148 -5.03 10.86 7.55
N VAL A 149 -4.18 10.63 6.56
CA VAL A 149 -3.78 9.28 6.13
C VAL A 149 -2.89 8.69 7.23
N LYS A 150 -3.36 7.60 7.85
CA LYS A 150 -2.57 6.83 8.81
C LYS A 150 -1.84 5.71 8.06
N THR A 151 -0.55 5.54 8.32
CA THR A 151 0.19 4.36 7.84
C THR A 151 -0.23 3.11 8.60
N LEU A 152 0.17 1.95 8.09
CA LEU A 152 0.03 0.67 8.78
C LEU A 152 0.71 0.65 10.17
N SER A 153 1.70 1.53 10.39
CA SER A 153 2.34 1.74 11.70
C SER A 153 1.62 2.73 12.62
N GLY A 154 0.46 3.24 12.21
CA GLY A 154 -0.32 4.23 12.94
C GLY A 154 0.25 5.65 12.91
N ARG A 155 1.32 5.92 12.12
CA ARG A 155 1.90 7.25 11.96
C ARG A 155 0.96 8.10 11.10
N SER A 156 0.58 9.27 11.61
CA SER A 156 -0.12 10.29 10.82
C SER A 156 0.84 10.88 9.79
N ILE A 157 0.56 10.69 8.52
CA ILE A 157 1.28 11.30 7.40
C ILE A 157 0.41 12.42 6.83
N SER A 158 1.02 13.56 6.49
CA SER A 158 0.29 14.64 5.80
C SER A 158 -0.22 14.15 4.45
N ARG A 159 -1.38 14.65 4.03
CA ARG A 159 -1.94 14.34 2.70
C ARG A 159 -0.87 14.50 1.61
N ASP A 160 -0.84 13.55 0.68
CA ASP A 160 0.10 13.62 -0.45
C ASP A 160 -0.20 14.90 -1.26
N PRO A 161 0.79 15.79 -1.49
CA PRO A 161 0.59 16.99 -2.31
C PRO A 161 0.07 16.67 -3.73
N LEU A 162 0.29 15.45 -4.23
CA LEU A 162 -0.26 14.97 -5.50
C LEU A 162 -1.80 14.94 -5.52
N GLN A 163 -2.45 14.69 -4.37
CA GLN A 163 -3.90 14.61 -4.26
C GLN A 163 -4.54 16.00 -4.08
N SER A 164 -4.13 16.96 -4.89
CA SER A 164 -4.69 18.31 -4.95
C SER A 164 -4.83 18.73 -6.41
N ALA A 165 -5.73 19.68 -6.71
CA ALA A 165 -5.90 20.18 -8.08
C ALA A 165 -4.58 20.76 -8.63
N ASP A 166 -3.92 21.62 -7.86
CA ASP A 166 -2.64 22.24 -8.23
C ASP A 166 -1.51 21.19 -8.34
N GLY A 167 -1.46 20.23 -7.41
CA GLY A 167 -0.47 19.16 -7.45
C GLY A 167 -0.63 18.26 -8.66
N TRP A 168 -1.87 17.95 -9.04
CA TRP A 168 -2.17 17.13 -10.21
C TRP A 168 -1.90 17.85 -11.52
N ASP A 169 -2.20 19.15 -11.62
CA ASP A 169 -1.87 19.96 -12.79
C ASP A 169 -0.34 20.03 -12.99
N ASN A 170 0.44 20.20 -11.91
CA ASN A 170 1.91 20.13 -11.94
C ASN A 170 2.42 18.74 -12.34
N PHE A 171 1.76 17.67 -11.87
CA PHE A 171 2.09 16.31 -12.26
C PHE A 171 1.86 16.06 -13.75
N ALA A 172 0.72 16.49 -14.29
CA ALA A 172 0.39 16.37 -15.72
C ALA A 172 1.37 17.16 -16.61
N ALA A 173 1.78 18.36 -16.18
CA ALA A 173 2.82 19.13 -16.85
C ALA A 173 4.17 18.39 -16.85
N GLY A 174 4.55 17.83 -15.70
CA GLY A 174 5.76 17.00 -15.56
C GLY A 174 5.72 15.75 -16.45
N TRP A 175 4.58 15.07 -16.52
CA TRP A 175 4.36 13.92 -17.40
C TRP A 175 4.56 14.27 -18.87
N LEU A 176 4.04 15.40 -19.33
CA LEU A 176 4.17 15.81 -20.74
C LEU A 176 5.64 16.10 -21.08
N VAL A 177 6.34 16.88 -20.25
CA VAL A 177 7.75 17.20 -20.47
C VAL A 177 8.63 15.95 -20.37
N GLY A 178 8.42 15.13 -19.35
CA GLY A 178 9.15 13.87 -19.16
C GLY A 178 8.88 12.88 -20.28
N GLY A 179 7.62 12.74 -20.71
CA GLY A 179 7.20 11.84 -21.77
C GLY A 179 7.78 12.20 -23.13
N LEU A 180 7.70 13.48 -23.54
CA LEU A 180 8.31 13.92 -24.81
C LEU A 180 9.84 13.82 -24.76
N SER A 181 10.45 14.10 -23.61
CA SER A 181 11.89 13.88 -23.40
C SER A 181 12.28 12.40 -23.51
N GLY A 182 11.49 11.50 -22.91
CA GLY A 182 11.69 10.05 -23.00
C GLY A 182 11.55 9.52 -24.44
N VAL A 183 10.59 10.05 -25.20
CA VAL A 183 10.43 9.73 -26.63
C VAL A 183 11.64 10.21 -27.44
N GLY A 184 12.09 11.45 -27.22
CA GLY A 184 13.27 12.01 -27.86
C GLY A 184 14.53 11.20 -27.54
N TRP A 185 14.68 10.79 -26.28
CA TRP A 185 15.80 9.94 -25.85
C TRP A 185 15.75 8.56 -26.50
N ALA A 186 14.58 7.93 -26.56
CA ALA A 186 14.40 6.64 -27.25
C ALA A 186 14.81 6.74 -28.73
N TYR A 187 14.37 7.81 -29.42
CA TYR A 187 14.76 8.06 -30.81
C TYR A 187 16.30 8.19 -30.95
N VAL A 188 16.94 9.01 -30.12
CA VAL A 188 18.40 9.16 -30.13
C VAL A 188 19.11 7.82 -29.89
N CYS A 189 18.62 7.01 -28.94
CA CYS A 189 19.17 5.68 -28.68
C CYS A 189 19.07 4.75 -29.91
N THR A 190 17.97 4.80 -30.68
CA THR A 190 17.84 3.99 -31.90
C THR A 190 18.86 4.40 -32.99
N GLN A 191 19.22 5.68 -33.08
CA GLN A 191 20.22 6.15 -34.05
C GLN A 191 21.66 5.78 -33.67
N ILE A 192 21.97 5.79 -32.38
CA ILE A 192 23.35 5.62 -31.87
C ILE A 192 23.68 4.15 -31.64
N LEU A 193 22.75 3.35 -31.10
CA LEU A 193 23.04 2.00 -30.66
C LEU A 193 23.14 1.02 -31.85
N PRO A 194 24.13 0.12 -31.86
CA PRO A 194 24.33 -0.83 -32.95
C PRO A 194 23.26 -1.92 -33.02
N PHE A 195 22.43 -2.08 -31.98
CA PHE A 195 21.36 -3.09 -31.91
C PHE A 195 20.13 -2.77 -32.78
N TYR A 196 20.05 -1.56 -33.35
CA TYR A 196 18.91 -1.10 -34.15
C TYR A 196 19.22 -0.89 -35.64
N ARG A 197 20.47 -1.12 -36.05
CA ARG A 197 20.88 -1.14 -37.46
C ARG A 197 20.53 -2.45 -38.16
#